data_AF-A0A847RTJ6-F1
#
_entry.id   AF-A0A847RTJ6-F1
#
_cell.length_a   1.000
_cell.length_b   1.000
_cell.length_c   1.000
_cell.angle_alpha   90.00
_cell.angle_beta   90.00
_cell.angle_gamma   90.00
#
_symmetry.space_group_name_H-M   'P 1'
#
loop_
_entity.id
_entity.type
_entity.pdbx_description
1 polymer ?
#
loop_
_entity_poly.entity_id
_entity_poly.type
_entity_poly.pdbx_seq_one_letter_code
_entity_poly.pdbx_strand_id
1 'polypeptide(L)'
;MAPTKLSLEARAIQLLSRREYSRLELQRKLAPHAESVEQLDALLDRLAERRWQSDSRFAEQWVNSKSAQYGSRYLKHTLQERGIRGEALDEALASVADSELERARAAWRKKFSQAASTPAEQARQIRFLASRGFPLGLIRQVLNGVDELLPDDE
;
A
#
# COMPACT_ATOMS: atom_id res chain seq x y z
N MET A 1 24.66 -29.84 -18.66
CA MET A 1 23.90 -28.84 -19.44
C MET A 1 23.82 -27.56 -18.63
N ALA A 2 24.34 -26.44 -19.14
CA ALA A 2 24.16 -25.15 -18.47
C ALA A 2 22.66 -24.80 -18.50
N PRO A 3 22.08 -24.25 -17.41
CA PRO A 3 20.67 -23.88 -17.41
C PRO A 3 20.42 -22.85 -18.51
N THR A 4 19.51 -23.16 -19.44
CA THR A 4 19.08 -22.26 -20.50
C THR A 4 18.60 -20.96 -19.87
N LYS A 5 19.26 -19.84 -20.16
CA LYS A 5 18.82 -18.54 -19.63
C LYS A 5 17.37 -18.31 -20.08
N LEU A 6 16.46 -18.17 -19.11
CA LEU A 6 15.08 -17.78 -19.37
C LEU A 6 15.05 -16.48 -20.18
N SER A 7 14.20 -16.43 -21.20
CA SER A 7 13.93 -15.21 -21.98
C SER A 7 13.34 -14.11 -21.09
N LEU A 8 13.44 -12.86 -21.53
CA LEU A 8 12.90 -11.71 -20.79
C LEU A 8 11.38 -11.85 -20.54
N GLU A 9 10.63 -12.32 -21.56
CA GLU A 9 9.19 -12.58 -21.45
C GLU A 9 8.89 -13.73 -20.48
N ALA A 10 9.64 -14.84 -20.53
CA ALA A 10 9.46 -15.94 -19.58
C ALA A 10 9.71 -15.52 -18.13
N ARG A 11 10.71 -14.64 -17.89
CA ARG A 11 10.96 -14.04 -16.57
C ARG A 11 9.79 -13.17 -16.12
N ALA A 12 9.25 -12.34 -17.01
CA ALA A 12 8.11 -11.49 -16.71
C ALA A 12 6.87 -12.31 -16.34
N ILE A 13 6.56 -13.36 -17.11
CA ILE A 13 5.44 -14.27 -16.84
C ILE A 13 5.62 -14.99 -15.50
N GLN A 14 6.85 -15.45 -15.18
CA GLN A 14 7.13 -16.07 -13.88
C GLN A 14 6.95 -15.12 -12.68
N LEU A 15 7.14 -13.82 -12.88
CA LEU A 15 6.82 -12.82 -11.86
C LEU A 15 5.30 -12.68 -11.76
N LEU A 16 4.64 -12.36 -12.87
CA LEU A 16 3.20 -12.10 -12.93
C LEU A 16 2.33 -13.30 -12.50
N SER A 17 2.82 -14.53 -12.61
CA SER A 17 2.12 -15.71 -12.10
C SER A 17 2.05 -15.79 -10.57
N ARG A 18 2.87 -15.02 -9.85
CA ARG A 18 2.94 -15.04 -8.38
C ARG A 18 2.04 -13.99 -7.72
N ARG A 19 1.97 -12.80 -8.33
CA ARG A 19 1.14 -11.66 -7.88
C ARG A 19 1.09 -10.59 -8.97
N GLU A 20 0.25 -9.58 -8.76
CA GLU A 20 0.31 -8.36 -9.56
C GLU A 20 1.61 -7.59 -9.28
N TYR A 21 2.16 -6.96 -10.32
CA TYR A 21 3.33 -6.10 -10.21
C TYR A 21 3.04 -4.77 -10.91
N SER A 22 3.50 -3.66 -10.32
CA SER A 22 3.51 -2.39 -11.05
C SER A 22 4.50 -2.44 -12.20
N ARG A 23 4.28 -1.60 -13.22
CA ARG A 23 5.22 -1.46 -14.33
C ARG A 23 6.63 -1.16 -13.84
N LEU A 24 6.77 -0.27 -12.86
CA LEU A 24 8.06 0.09 -12.27
C LEU A 24 8.72 -1.08 -11.51
N GLU A 25 7.95 -1.91 -10.81
CA GLU A 25 8.49 -3.10 -10.15
C GLU A 25 9.01 -4.11 -11.18
N LEU A 26 8.29 -4.34 -12.28
CA LEU A 26 8.77 -5.20 -13.37
C LEU A 26 9.99 -4.61 -14.05
N GLN A 27 9.99 -3.31 -14.34
CA GLN A 27 11.12 -2.62 -14.97
C GLN A 27 12.40 -2.82 -14.14
N ARG A 28 12.34 -2.56 -12.83
CA ARG A 28 13.48 -2.75 -11.90
C ARG A 28 13.96 -4.21 -11.84
N LYS A 29 13.04 -5.17 -11.90
CA LYS A 29 13.37 -6.61 -11.82
C LYS A 29 13.91 -7.19 -13.11
N LEU A 30 13.49 -6.66 -14.25
CA LEU A 30 13.83 -7.19 -15.57
C LEU A 30 14.99 -6.43 -16.22
N ALA A 31 15.29 -5.18 -15.80
CA ALA A 31 16.39 -4.38 -16.32
C ALA A 31 17.76 -5.11 -16.35
N PRO A 32 18.17 -5.88 -15.31
CA PRO A 32 19.44 -6.62 -15.35
C PRO A 32 19.48 -7.76 -16.40
N HIS A 33 18.37 -8.06 -17.05
CA HIS A 33 18.23 -9.14 -18.02
C HIS A 33 17.85 -8.65 -19.42
N ALA A 34 17.54 -7.37 -19.57
CA ALA A 34 17.23 -6.76 -20.84
C ALA A 34 18.52 -6.32 -21.55
N GLU A 35 18.52 -6.44 -22.87
CA GLU A 35 19.63 -5.99 -23.72
C GLU A 35 19.64 -4.46 -23.88
N SER A 36 18.47 -3.84 -23.78
CA SER A 36 18.30 -2.39 -23.82
C SER A 36 17.05 -1.93 -23.08
N VAL A 37 16.95 -0.63 -22.82
CA VAL A 37 15.76 -0.02 -22.19
C VAL A 37 14.56 -0.15 -23.13
N GLU A 38 14.75 0.03 -24.43
CA GLU A 38 13.72 -0.06 -25.46
C GLU A 38 13.15 -1.47 -25.58
N GLN A 39 13.99 -2.50 -25.47
CA GLN A 39 13.53 -3.90 -25.45
C GLN A 39 12.62 -4.17 -24.25
N LEU A 40 13.00 -3.64 -23.09
CA LEU A 40 12.23 -3.79 -21.85
C LEU A 40 10.90 -3.03 -21.93
N ASP A 41 10.92 -1.77 -22.36
CA ASP A 41 9.70 -0.97 -22.50
C ASP A 41 8.73 -1.61 -23.50
N ALA A 42 9.22 -2.05 -24.66
CA ALA A 42 8.40 -2.74 -25.65
C ALA A 42 7.80 -4.05 -25.10
N LEU A 43 8.52 -4.78 -24.24
CA LEU A 43 7.95 -5.95 -23.56
C LEU A 43 6.85 -5.54 -22.57
N LEU A 44 7.11 -4.54 -21.73
CA LEU A 44 6.15 -4.08 -20.72
C LEU A 44 4.87 -3.53 -21.37
N ASP A 45 4.98 -2.85 -22.51
CA ASP A 45 3.84 -2.38 -23.29
C ASP A 45 2.99 -3.55 -23.79
N ARG A 46 3.60 -4.58 -24.39
CA ARG A 46 2.88 -5.79 -24.81
C ARG A 46 2.19 -6.51 -23.64
N LEU A 47 2.84 -6.55 -22.47
CA LEU A 47 2.25 -7.17 -21.28
C LEU A 47 1.04 -6.37 -20.78
N ALA A 48 1.08 -5.04 -20.84
CA ALA A 48 -0.03 -4.17 -20.50
C ALA A 48 -1.18 -4.28 -21.51
N GLU A 49 -0.88 -4.28 -22.82
CA GLU A 49 -1.87 -4.47 -23.90
C GLU A 49 -2.61 -5.80 -23.78
N ARG A 50 -1.90 -6.88 -23.42
CA ARG A 50 -2.50 -8.20 -23.14
C ARG A 50 -3.21 -8.27 -21.78
N ARG A 51 -3.24 -7.16 -21.03
CA ARG A 51 -3.75 -7.05 -19.65
C ARG A 51 -3.08 -7.99 -18.64
N TRP A 52 -1.91 -8.54 -18.96
CA TRP A 52 -1.13 -9.36 -18.03
C TRP A 52 -0.50 -8.51 -16.93
N GLN A 53 -0.11 -7.28 -17.26
CA GLN A 53 0.27 -6.26 -16.30
C GLN A 53 -0.86 -5.22 -16.18
N SER A 54 -1.17 -4.79 -14.96
CA SER A 54 -2.10 -3.69 -14.72
C SER A 54 -1.74 -2.94 -13.44
N ASP A 55 -1.43 -1.66 -13.58
CA ASP A 55 -1.15 -0.78 -12.44
C ASP A 55 -2.39 -0.58 -11.53
N SER A 56 -3.60 -0.58 -12.09
CA SER A 56 -4.85 -0.51 -11.32
C SER A 56 -5.05 -1.77 -10.46
N ARG A 57 -4.93 -2.98 -11.04
CA ARG A 57 -5.06 -4.23 -10.26
C ARG A 57 -3.96 -4.34 -9.20
N PHE A 58 -2.75 -3.91 -9.54
CA PHE A 58 -1.66 -3.83 -8.57
C PHE A 58 -2.01 -2.89 -7.41
N ALA A 59 -2.48 -1.68 -7.70
CA ALA A 59 -2.81 -0.68 -6.69
C ALA A 59 -3.92 -1.16 -5.76
N GLU A 60 -5.01 -1.72 -6.31
CA GLU A 60 -6.12 -2.29 -5.56
C GLU A 60 -5.66 -3.41 -4.63
N GLN A 61 -4.95 -4.42 -5.17
CA GLN A 61 -4.42 -5.53 -4.37
C GLN A 61 -3.50 -5.03 -3.26
N TRP A 62 -2.63 -4.08 -3.57
CA TRP A 62 -1.68 -3.54 -2.62
C TRP A 62 -2.38 -2.77 -1.49
N VAL A 63 -3.31 -1.88 -1.82
CA VAL A 63 -4.10 -1.14 -0.82
C VAL A 63 -4.88 -2.10 0.07
N ASN A 64 -5.59 -3.08 -0.50
CA ASN A 64 -6.34 -4.07 0.26
C ASN A 64 -5.43 -4.84 1.25
N SER A 65 -4.20 -5.15 0.84
CA SER A 65 -3.24 -5.84 1.72
C SER A 65 -2.66 -4.99 2.86
N LYS A 66 -2.72 -3.65 2.76
CA LYS A 66 -2.04 -2.71 3.68
C LYS A 66 -2.99 -1.82 4.47
N SER A 67 -4.19 -1.56 3.99
CA SER A 67 -5.13 -0.61 4.56
C SER A 67 -5.50 -0.91 6.02
N ALA A 68 -5.51 -2.19 6.42
CA ALA A 68 -5.75 -2.61 7.80
C ALA A 68 -4.72 -2.05 8.81
N GLN A 69 -3.52 -1.69 8.37
CA GLN A 69 -2.44 -1.23 9.24
C GLN A 69 -2.02 0.22 8.97
N TYR A 70 -2.32 0.74 7.79
CA TYR A 70 -1.79 2.01 7.30
C TYR A 70 -2.91 2.90 6.77
N GLY A 71 -2.79 4.20 7.05
CA GLY A 71 -3.69 5.24 6.58
C GLY A 71 -3.36 5.71 5.16
N SER A 72 -4.28 6.49 4.60
CA SER A 72 -4.27 6.98 3.22
C SER A 72 -2.99 7.71 2.83
N ARG A 73 -2.36 8.45 3.76
CA ARG A 73 -1.09 9.16 3.45
C ARG A 73 0.06 8.20 3.18
N TYR A 74 0.17 7.15 3.99
CA TYR A 74 1.20 6.12 3.79
C TYR A 74 0.92 5.37 2.49
N LEU A 75 -0.33 4.92 2.30
CA LEU A 75 -0.72 4.18 1.11
C LEU A 75 -0.43 4.98 -0.17
N LYS A 76 -0.84 6.25 -0.19
CA LYS A 76 -0.61 7.16 -1.32
C LYS A 76 0.87 7.31 -1.65
N HIS A 77 1.68 7.66 -0.64
CA HIS A 77 3.11 7.89 -0.83
C HIS A 77 3.80 6.63 -1.38
N THR A 78 3.49 5.49 -0.77
CA THR A 78 4.11 4.20 -1.09
C THR A 78 3.66 3.63 -2.45
N LEU A 79 2.46 3.95 -2.92
CA LEU A 79 2.01 3.68 -4.29
C LEU A 79 2.73 4.58 -5.31
N GLN A 80 2.90 5.87 -5.00
CA GLN A 80 3.64 6.80 -5.87
C GLN A 80 5.12 6.41 -6.03
N GLU A 81 5.78 5.94 -4.97
CA GLU A 81 7.14 5.38 -5.03
C GLU A 81 7.24 4.13 -5.92
N ARG A 82 6.11 3.44 -6.13
CA ARG A 82 5.98 2.28 -7.03
C ARG A 82 5.49 2.64 -8.43
N GLY A 83 5.41 3.93 -8.73
CA GLY A 83 5.04 4.43 -10.06
C GLY A 83 3.54 4.65 -10.27
N ILE A 84 2.68 4.31 -9.31
CA ILE A 84 1.23 4.42 -9.46
C ILE A 84 0.78 5.87 -9.27
N ARG A 85 0.08 6.42 -10.27
CA ARG A 85 -0.42 7.80 -10.31
C ARG A 85 -1.74 7.87 -11.07
N GLY A 86 -2.41 9.02 -11.00
CA GLY A 86 -3.66 9.28 -11.71
C GLY A 86 -4.80 8.41 -11.21
N GLU A 87 -5.71 8.05 -12.12
CA GLU A 87 -6.94 7.31 -11.83
C GLU A 87 -6.70 6.03 -11.02
N ALA A 88 -5.70 5.22 -11.37
CA ALA A 88 -5.36 3.99 -10.64
C ALA A 88 -5.00 4.24 -9.17
N LEU A 89 -4.38 5.38 -8.85
CA LEU A 89 -4.07 5.76 -7.46
C LEU A 89 -5.33 6.22 -6.74
N ASP A 90 -6.12 7.07 -7.39
CA ASP A 90 -7.28 7.71 -6.78
C ASP A 90 -8.39 6.68 -6.51
N GLU A 91 -8.67 5.79 -7.46
CA GLU A 91 -9.61 4.67 -7.30
C GLU A 91 -9.18 3.71 -6.18
N ALA A 92 -7.90 3.34 -6.16
CA ALA A 92 -7.39 2.42 -5.13
C ALA A 92 -7.46 3.03 -3.73
N LEU A 93 -7.30 4.35 -3.57
CA LEU A 93 -7.46 5.01 -2.27
C LEU A 93 -8.94 5.20 -1.91
N ALA A 94 -9.79 5.51 -2.89
CA ALA A 94 -11.23 5.68 -2.69
C ALA A 94 -11.88 4.40 -2.17
N SER A 95 -11.45 3.22 -2.64
CA SER A 95 -11.99 1.92 -2.21
C SER A 95 -11.85 1.63 -0.70
N VAL A 96 -10.96 2.34 -0.01
CA VAL A 96 -10.72 2.19 1.43
C VAL A 96 -10.93 3.49 2.21
N ALA A 97 -11.46 4.55 1.59
CA ALA A 97 -11.65 5.83 2.27
C ALA A 97 -12.67 5.73 3.42
N ASP A 98 -13.82 5.11 3.16
CA ASP A 98 -14.95 5.08 4.09
C ASP A 98 -14.65 4.35 5.40
N SER A 99 -13.77 3.35 5.38
CA SER A 99 -13.40 2.58 6.58
C SER A 99 -12.11 3.06 7.25
N GLU A 100 -11.55 4.21 6.85
CA GLU A 100 -10.24 4.66 7.37
C GLU A 100 -10.26 4.95 8.87
N LEU A 101 -11.38 5.48 9.38
CA LEU A 101 -11.56 5.76 10.81
C LEU A 101 -11.57 4.47 11.63
N GLU A 102 -12.34 3.47 11.20
CA GLU A 102 -12.45 2.17 11.86
C GLU A 102 -11.10 1.46 11.88
N ARG A 103 -10.35 1.51 10.77
CA ARG A 103 -9.00 0.93 10.70
C ARG A 103 -8.01 1.67 11.60
N ALA A 104 -8.10 3.01 11.70
CA ALA A 104 -7.29 3.78 12.62
C ALA A 104 -7.58 3.40 14.09
N ARG A 105 -8.86 3.26 14.46
CA ARG A 105 -9.28 2.79 15.78
C ARG A 105 -8.75 1.38 16.06
N ALA A 106 -8.87 0.45 15.12
CA ALA A 106 -8.37 -0.92 15.27
C ALA A 106 -6.84 -0.95 15.44
N ALA A 107 -6.10 -0.16 14.65
CA ALA A 107 -4.65 -0.04 14.77
C ALA A 107 -4.23 0.56 16.13
N TRP A 108 -4.99 1.55 16.62
CA TRP A 108 -4.78 2.16 17.94
C TRP A 108 -5.02 1.13 19.06
N ARG A 109 -6.18 0.46 19.09
CA ARG A 109 -6.55 -0.53 20.13
C ARG A 109 -5.57 -1.69 20.20
N LYS A 110 -5.00 -2.10 19.05
CA LYS A 110 -3.97 -3.15 19.02
C LYS A 110 -2.68 -2.75 19.73
N LYS A 111 -2.39 -1.45 19.88
CA LYS A 111 -1.17 -0.94 20.50
C LYS A 111 -1.39 -0.34 21.88
N PHE A 112 -2.54 0.31 22.09
CA PHE A 112 -2.89 1.02 23.31
C PHE A 112 -4.21 0.46 23.82
N SER A 113 -4.24 0.10 25.10
CA SER A 113 -5.44 -0.41 25.78
C SER A 113 -6.25 0.70 26.47
N GLN A 114 -5.71 1.91 26.58
CA GLN A 114 -6.31 3.01 27.34
C GLN A 114 -6.05 4.36 26.69
N ALA A 115 -6.94 5.31 26.97
CA ALA A 115 -6.75 6.72 26.66
C ALA A 115 -5.46 7.25 27.30
N ALA A 116 -4.89 8.29 26.71
CA ALA A 116 -3.72 8.95 27.29
C ALA A 116 -4.14 9.73 28.55
N SER A 117 -3.45 9.49 29.67
CA SER A 117 -3.68 10.23 30.92
C SER A 117 -2.77 11.46 31.03
N THR A 118 -1.72 11.53 30.21
CA THR A 118 -0.76 12.64 30.19
C THR A 118 -0.55 13.23 28.79
N PRO A 119 -0.13 14.50 28.68
CA PRO A 119 0.24 15.09 27.39
C PRO A 119 1.35 14.30 26.66
N ALA A 120 2.27 13.71 27.42
CA ALA A 120 3.35 12.89 26.87
C ALA A 120 2.83 11.59 26.21
N GLU A 121 1.86 10.93 26.84
CA GLU A 121 1.19 9.75 26.29
C GLU A 121 0.33 10.10 25.08
N GLN A 122 -0.40 11.22 25.14
CA GLN A 122 -1.20 11.68 24.01
C GLN A 122 -0.32 11.92 22.79
N ALA A 123 0.83 12.60 22.98
CA ALA A 123 1.81 12.79 21.92
C ALA A 123 2.38 11.46 21.40
N ARG A 124 2.56 10.45 22.25
CA ARG A 124 2.99 9.10 21.84
C ARG A 124 1.94 8.40 20.96
N GLN A 125 0.66 8.46 21.35
CA GLN A 125 -0.43 7.86 20.59
C GLN A 125 -0.62 8.56 19.22
N ILE A 126 -0.55 9.90 19.19
CA ILE A 126 -0.57 10.68 17.95
C ILE A 126 0.57 10.26 17.03
N ARG A 127 1.81 10.22 17.53
CA ARG A 127 2.99 9.83 16.72
C ARG A 127 2.86 8.41 16.16
N PHE A 128 2.26 7.48 16.91
CA PHE A 128 2.05 6.11 16.46
C PHE A 128 1.08 6.01 15.27
N LEU A 129 -0.03 6.76 15.30
CA LEU A 129 -0.98 6.76 14.18
C LEU A 129 -0.46 7.59 13.00
N ALA A 130 0.23 8.70 13.29
CA ALA A 130 0.84 9.54 12.25
C ALA A 130 1.94 8.78 11.50
N SER A 131 2.76 7.97 12.17
CA SER A 131 3.79 7.14 11.52
C SER A 131 3.20 6.01 10.67
N ARG A 132 1.93 5.64 10.90
CA ARG A 132 1.15 4.75 10.04
C ARG A 132 0.45 5.48 8.89
N GLY A 133 0.60 6.80 8.80
CA GLY A 133 0.04 7.62 7.73
C GLY A 133 -1.45 7.95 7.88
N PHE A 134 -2.04 7.79 9.07
CA PHE A 134 -3.39 8.27 9.32
C PHE A 134 -3.41 9.82 9.36
N PRO A 135 -4.38 10.49 8.71
CA PRO A 135 -4.52 11.94 8.76
C PRO A 135 -4.78 12.47 10.17
N LEU A 136 -4.24 13.65 10.51
CA LEU A 136 -4.41 14.25 11.84
C LEU A 136 -5.87 14.44 12.25
N GLY A 137 -6.77 14.74 11.30
CA GLY A 137 -8.21 14.84 11.58
C GLY A 137 -8.79 13.53 12.12
N LEU A 138 -8.50 12.42 11.45
CA LEU A 138 -8.89 11.06 11.89
C LEU A 138 -8.23 10.69 13.22
N ILE A 139 -6.95 11.03 13.40
CA ILE A 139 -6.25 10.79 14.68
C ILE A 139 -6.96 11.48 15.84
N ARG A 140 -7.36 12.75 15.67
CA ARG A 140 -8.12 13.47 16.71
C ARG A 140 -9.46 12.80 16.99
N GLN A 141 -10.18 12.35 15.96
CA GLN A 141 -11.44 11.61 16.13
C GLN A 141 -11.24 10.29 16.88
N VAL A 142 -10.17 9.55 16.57
CA VAL A 142 -9.83 8.30 17.29
C VAL A 142 -9.61 8.61 18.77
N LEU A 143 -8.77 9.61 19.07
CA LEU A 143 -8.38 9.94 20.45
C LEU A 143 -9.52 10.54 21.28
N ASN A 144 -10.36 11.38 20.69
CA ASN A 144 -11.53 11.94 21.37
C ASN A 144 -12.61 10.90 21.60
N GLY A 145 -12.77 9.94 20.68
CA GLY A 145 -13.74 8.85 20.82
C GLY A 145 -13.27 7.72 21.74
N VAL A 146 -12.05 7.76 22.30
CA VAL A 146 -11.59 6.72 23.24
C VAL A 146 -12.42 6.74 24.52
N ASP A 147 -12.83 7.92 24.99
CA ASP A 147 -13.65 8.06 26.21
C ASP A 147 -15.03 7.39 26.07
N GLU A 148 -15.55 7.23 24.85
CA GLU A 148 -16.83 6.55 24.57
C GLU A 148 -16.68 5.04 24.26
N LEU A 149 -15.45 4.56 24.04
CA LEU A 149 -15.17 3.23 23.50
C LEU A 149 -14.60 2.24 24.54
N LEU A 150 -14.30 2.72 25.74
CA LEU A 150 -13.94 1.88 26.89
C LEU A 150 -15.25 1.58 27.64
N PRO A 151 -15.70 0.32 27.75
CA PRO A 151 -16.76 0.01 28.70
C PRO A 151 -16.29 0.42 30.11
N ASP A 152 -17.20 0.94 30.93
CA ASP A 152 -16.95 1.05 32.36
C ASP A 152 -16.59 -0.34 32.86
N ASP A 153 -15.33 -0.55 33.25
CA ASP A 153 -14.92 -1.76 33.94
C ASP A 153 -15.65 -1.77 35.31
N GLU A 154 -16.76 -2.52 35.41
CA GLU A 154 -17.37 -2.91 36.70
C GLU A 154 -16.58 -4.05 37.36
#